data_AF-A0A8T4DWS1-F1
#
_entry.id   AF-A0A8T4DWS1-F1
#
_cell.length_a   1.000
_cell.length_b   1.000
_cell.length_c   1.000
_cell.angle_alpha   90.00
_cell.angle_beta   90.00
_cell.angle_gamma   90.00
#
_symmetry.space_group_name_H-M   'P 1'
#
loop_
_entity.id
_entity.type
_entity.pdbx_description
1 polymer ?
#
loop_
_entity_poly.entity_id
_entity_poly.type
_entity_poly.pdbx_seq_one_letter_code
_entity_poly.pdbx_strand_id
1 'polypeptide(L)'
;MANERKFIRENAKRSLIKKFLVKEIEGAGFGGMNIQRTPIGTRVNILVERPGMVIGKSGAKIKDLTDSIRTKFNVDNPQIEIQEAGSTASLNAQIMAEKLAEALERGWHFRRAGHSTVRRIMQAGAKGCQVILAGKLTGERHRTEKFTEGHVKYCGEIAKEVMDVGYANAKLKPGVLGVKVRIMKPGSKLPDEISYKLNVKEEIKQEAKVEIKQPELKLEKKTDIKHITKIPGIGPSVLKKLEKAKITSLEELYVMNLDDLIAIDGIGNKTAELIVKNIRKLLEEGTENDSQS
;
A
#
# COMPACT_ATOMS: atom_id res chain seq x y z
N MET A 1 -8.48 39.90 20.33
CA MET A 1 -9.92 39.78 20.67
C MET A 1 -10.88 39.76 19.47
N ALA A 2 -10.97 40.79 18.61
CA ALA A 2 -11.98 40.81 17.52
C ALA A 2 -11.78 39.68 16.48
N ASN A 3 -10.52 39.42 16.09
CA ASN A 3 -10.18 38.36 15.14
C ASN A 3 -10.43 36.95 15.71
N GLU A 4 -10.12 36.74 16.99
CA GLU A 4 -10.36 35.45 17.67
C GLU A 4 -11.86 35.15 17.75
N ARG A 5 -12.69 36.14 18.11
CA ARG A 5 -14.15 35.97 18.15
C ARG A 5 -14.72 35.64 16.77
N LYS A 6 -14.19 36.24 15.71
CA LYS A 6 -14.57 35.93 14.32
C LYS A 6 -14.18 34.49 13.96
N PHE A 7 -12.97 34.07 14.28
CA PHE A 7 -12.47 32.72 14.01
C PHE A 7 -13.29 31.64 14.73
N ILE A 8 -13.59 31.84 16.02
CA ILE A 8 -14.41 30.91 16.80
C ILE A 8 -15.83 30.81 16.22
N ARG A 9 -16.46 31.95 15.89
CA ARG A 9 -17.79 31.98 15.28
C ARG A 9 -17.83 31.24 13.95
N GLU A 10 -16.78 31.40 13.14
CA GLU A 10 -16.66 30.72 11.86
C GLU A 10 -16.49 29.20 12.00
N ASN A 11 -15.64 28.75 12.92
CA ASN A 11 -15.47 27.33 13.21
C ASN A 11 -16.73 26.69 13.79
N ALA A 12 -17.45 27.42 14.67
CA ALA A 12 -18.74 26.99 15.17
C ALA A 12 -19.75 26.80 14.03
N LYS A 13 -19.85 27.78 13.11
CA LYS A 13 -20.69 27.66 11.91
C LYS A 13 -20.28 26.44 11.05
N ARG A 14 -18.98 26.25 10.79
CA ARG A 14 -18.47 25.10 10.03
C ARG A 14 -18.86 23.77 10.68
N SER A 15 -18.75 23.65 12.00
CA SER A 15 -19.15 22.43 12.71
C SER A 15 -20.65 22.20 12.65
N LEU A 16 -21.48 23.24 12.72
CA LEU A 16 -22.93 23.12 12.63
C LEU A 16 -23.37 22.68 11.23
N ILE A 17 -22.80 23.28 10.17
CA ILE A 17 -23.06 22.88 8.79
C ILE A 17 -22.64 21.42 8.58
N LYS A 18 -21.46 21.01 9.10
CA LYS A 18 -21.02 19.61 9.03
C LYS A 18 -22.04 18.66 9.65
N LYS A 19 -22.52 18.95 10.87
CA LYS A 19 -23.52 18.13 11.57
C LYS A 19 -24.85 18.08 10.82
N PHE A 20 -25.25 19.17 10.18
CA PHE A 20 -26.46 19.24 9.38
C PHE A 20 -26.34 18.36 8.14
N LEU A 21 -25.26 18.50 7.37
CA LEU A 21 -25.01 17.71 6.16
C LEU A 21 -24.92 16.22 6.45
N VAL A 22 -24.25 15.80 7.53
CA VAL A 22 -24.17 14.38 7.92
C VAL A 22 -25.56 13.77 8.11
N LYS A 23 -26.52 14.52 8.67
CA LYS A 23 -27.90 14.05 8.87
C LYS A 23 -28.72 14.02 7.58
N GLU A 24 -28.64 15.07 6.77
CA GLU A 24 -29.44 15.17 5.53
C GLU A 24 -28.95 14.23 4.42
N ILE A 25 -27.64 13.92 4.45
CA ILE A 25 -26.94 13.08 3.46
C ILE A 25 -26.76 11.64 3.98
N GLU A 26 -27.51 11.23 5.01
CA GLU A 26 -27.58 9.82 5.43
C GLU A 26 -27.92 8.93 4.21
N GLY A 27 -27.12 7.87 4.00
CA GLY A 27 -27.28 6.93 2.88
C GLY A 27 -26.41 7.21 1.64
N ALA A 28 -25.87 8.43 1.47
CA ALA A 28 -24.98 8.74 0.33
C ALA A 28 -23.49 8.48 0.64
N GLY A 29 -23.14 8.27 1.91
CA GLY A 29 -21.78 8.06 2.40
C GLY A 29 -20.99 9.36 2.46
N PHE A 30 -21.04 10.05 3.60
CA PHE A 30 -20.37 11.32 3.82
C PHE A 30 -18.89 11.11 4.16
N GLY A 31 -17.98 11.64 3.32
CA GLY A 31 -16.54 11.51 3.53
C GLY A 31 -15.88 12.74 4.15
N GLY A 32 -16.46 13.92 3.96
CA GLY A 32 -15.87 15.15 4.45
C GLY A 32 -16.48 16.40 3.82
N MET A 33 -16.13 17.54 4.38
CA MET A 33 -16.57 18.84 3.88
C MET A 33 -15.46 19.88 4.03
N ASN A 34 -15.23 20.61 2.94
CA ASN A 34 -14.41 21.80 2.90
C ASN A 34 -15.26 23.02 2.57
N ILE A 35 -15.11 24.08 3.36
CA ILE A 35 -15.80 25.34 3.13
C ILE A 35 -14.74 26.37 2.72
N GLN A 36 -14.92 26.97 1.56
CA GLN A 36 -14.09 28.06 1.04
C GLN A 36 -14.95 29.31 0.93
N ARG A 37 -14.52 30.39 1.57
CA ARG A 37 -15.21 31.68 1.45
C ARG A 37 -14.56 32.50 0.37
N THR A 38 -15.37 32.92 -0.59
CA THR A 38 -14.99 33.90 -1.61
C THR A 38 -15.75 35.21 -1.35
N PRO A 39 -15.28 36.36 -1.85
CA PRO A 39 -16.01 37.62 -1.72
C PRO A 39 -17.42 37.57 -2.33
N ILE A 40 -17.64 36.68 -3.30
CA ILE A 40 -18.91 36.51 -4.05
C ILE A 40 -19.89 35.57 -3.32
N GLY A 41 -19.38 34.66 -2.49
CA GLY A 41 -20.19 33.64 -1.82
C GLY A 41 -19.36 32.55 -1.16
N THR A 42 -20.05 31.61 -0.52
CA THR A 42 -19.39 30.49 0.17
C THR A 42 -19.49 29.21 -0.65
N ARG A 43 -18.36 28.66 -1.07
CA ARG A 43 -18.28 27.35 -1.73
C ARG A 43 -18.15 26.25 -0.70
N VAL A 44 -19.04 25.26 -0.77
CA VAL A 44 -19.08 24.10 0.13
C VAL A 44 -18.82 22.86 -0.71
N ASN A 45 -17.61 22.31 -0.58
CA ASN A 45 -17.18 21.13 -1.30
C ASN A 45 -17.43 19.91 -0.41
N ILE A 46 -18.29 19.02 -0.85
CA ILE A 46 -18.71 17.82 -0.11
C ILE A 46 -18.12 16.60 -0.81
N LEU A 47 -17.38 15.78 -0.06
CA LEU A 47 -16.89 14.49 -0.54
C LEU A 47 -17.91 13.40 -0.23
N VAL A 48 -18.40 12.69 -1.24
CA VAL A 48 -19.42 11.64 -1.09
C VAL A 48 -19.11 10.39 -1.93
N GLU A 49 -19.58 9.23 -1.47
CA GLU A 49 -19.48 7.97 -2.23
C GLU A 49 -20.51 7.93 -3.37
N ARG A 50 -21.76 8.34 -3.12
CA ARG A 50 -22.88 8.25 -4.08
C ARG A 50 -23.45 9.64 -4.39
N PRO A 51 -22.91 10.38 -5.38
CA PRO A 51 -23.33 11.75 -5.68
C PRO A 51 -24.80 11.85 -6.12
N GLY A 52 -25.32 10.84 -6.83
CA GLY A 52 -26.70 10.83 -7.30
C GLY A 52 -27.74 10.93 -6.18
N MET A 53 -27.44 10.38 -4.99
CA MET A 53 -28.34 10.46 -3.83
C MET A 53 -28.38 11.87 -3.21
N VAL A 54 -27.32 12.66 -3.37
CA VAL A 54 -27.21 14.04 -2.86
C VAL A 54 -27.91 15.03 -3.78
N ILE A 55 -27.80 14.82 -5.10
CA ILE A 55 -28.47 15.66 -6.11
C ILE A 55 -29.99 15.46 -6.03
N GLY A 56 -30.44 14.20 -5.87
CA GLY A 56 -31.86 13.84 -5.82
C GLY A 56 -32.55 13.88 -7.18
N LYS A 57 -33.87 13.66 -7.21
CA LYS A 57 -34.66 13.68 -8.45
C LYS A 57 -34.64 15.10 -9.04
N SER A 58 -34.15 15.24 -10.28
CA SER A 58 -34.06 16.53 -11.00
C SER A 58 -33.34 17.66 -10.24
N GLY A 59 -32.43 17.34 -9.33
CA GLY A 59 -31.72 18.33 -8.52
C GLY A 59 -32.56 19.00 -7.42
N ALA A 60 -33.69 18.41 -7.02
CA ALA A 60 -34.51 18.96 -5.94
C ALA A 60 -33.74 19.01 -4.60
N LYS A 61 -33.10 17.90 -4.21
CA LYS A 61 -32.46 17.76 -2.90
C LYS A 61 -31.28 18.72 -2.72
N ILE A 62 -30.50 18.98 -3.77
CA ILE A 62 -29.39 19.95 -3.70
C ILE A 62 -29.90 21.40 -3.57
N LYS A 63 -31.04 21.74 -4.19
CA LYS A 63 -31.69 23.05 -4.03
C LYS A 63 -32.18 23.21 -2.59
N ASP A 64 -32.89 22.21 -2.06
CA ASP A 64 -33.38 22.21 -0.68
C ASP A 64 -32.24 22.34 0.35
N LEU A 65 -31.11 21.66 0.10
CA LEU A 65 -29.90 21.78 0.91
C LEU A 65 -29.31 23.19 0.86
N THR A 66 -29.25 23.79 -0.33
CA THR A 66 -28.73 25.15 -0.55
C THR A 66 -29.59 26.18 0.19
N ASP A 67 -30.91 26.06 0.08
CA ASP A 67 -31.87 26.94 0.75
C ASP A 67 -31.84 26.76 2.28
N SER A 68 -31.72 25.51 2.74
CA SER A 68 -31.58 25.20 4.17
C SER A 68 -30.30 25.77 4.77
N ILE A 69 -29.18 25.71 4.05
CA ILE A 69 -27.91 26.28 4.52
C ILE A 69 -28.00 27.81 4.57
N ARG A 70 -28.61 28.42 3.55
CA ARG A 70 -28.82 29.87 3.49
C ARG A 70 -29.66 30.36 4.67
N THR A 71 -30.81 29.72 4.92
CA THR A 71 -31.75 30.13 5.97
C THR A 71 -31.27 29.81 7.39
N LYS A 72 -30.78 28.59 7.64
CA LYS A 72 -30.41 28.16 9.01
C LYS A 72 -29.08 28.73 9.50
N PHE A 73 -28.09 28.88 8.61
CA PHE A 73 -26.73 29.28 9.00
C PHE A 73 -26.38 30.71 8.60
N ASN A 74 -27.30 31.39 7.91
CA ASN A 74 -27.17 32.74 7.38
C ASN A 74 -25.82 32.90 6.66
N VAL A 75 -25.65 32.06 5.63
CA VAL A 75 -24.48 32.04 4.76
C VAL A 75 -24.87 32.75 3.48
N ASP A 76 -24.07 33.75 3.10
CA ASP A 76 -24.30 34.50 1.88
C ASP A 76 -23.96 33.64 0.65
N ASN A 77 -24.96 33.48 -0.21
CA ASN A 77 -24.87 32.79 -1.50
C ASN A 77 -24.07 31.47 -1.45
N PRO A 78 -24.59 30.42 -0.76
CA PRO A 78 -23.91 29.14 -0.68
C PRO A 78 -23.94 28.44 -2.04
N GLN A 79 -22.78 28.00 -2.52
CA GLN A 79 -22.63 27.16 -3.71
C GLN A 79 -22.14 25.78 -3.25
N ILE A 80 -22.93 24.73 -3.47
CA ILE A 80 -22.58 23.37 -3.07
C ILE A 80 -21.94 22.66 -4.27
N GLU A 81 -20.68 22.24 -4.11
CA GLU A 81 -19.96 21.41 -5.07
C GLU A 81 -19.83 19.99 -4.52
N ILE A 82 -20.19 19.00 -5.32
CA ILE A 82 -20.12 17.59 -4.94
C ILE A 82 -18.90 16.97 -5.59
N GLN A 83 -17.99 16.44 -4.78
CA GLN A 83 -16.83 15.68 -5.21
C GLN A 83 -17.07 14.19 -4.94
N GLU A 84 -16.88 13.36 -5.97
CA GLU A 84 -17.02 11.92 -5.85
C GLU A 84 -15.74 11.31 -5.26
N ALA A 85 -15.89 10.47 -4.25
CA ALA A 85 -14.77 9.79 -3.61
C ALA A 85 -14.19 8.63 -4.47
N GLY A 86 -14.99 8.03 -5.36
CA GLY A 86 -14.57 6.94 -6.25
C GLY A 86 -13.85 5.80 -5.51
N SER A 87 -12.73 5.32 -6.07
CA SER A 87 -11.92 4.25 -5.47
C SER A 87 -11.35 4.61 -4.09
N THR A 88 -11.24 5.91 -3.75
CA THR A 88 -10.75 6.36 -2.43
C THR A 88 -11.82 6.29 -1.34
N ALA A 89 -13.08 6.00 -1.68
CA ALA A 89 -14.16 5.86 -0.70
C ALA A 89 -13.83 4.82 0.37
N SER A 90 -13.19 3.70 -0.03
CA SER A 90 -12.79 2.62 0.89
C SER A 90 -11.63 3.00 1.83
N LEU A 91 -10.89 4.06 1.51
CA LEU A 91 -9.79 4.56 2.35
C LEU A 91 -10.26 5.63 3.35
N ASN A 92 -11.48 6.16 3.20
CA ASN A 92 -12.05 7.12 4.11
C ASN A 92 -12.78 6.42 5.26
N ALA A 93 -12.38 6.69 6.51
CA ALA A 93 -12.90 5.97 7.66
C ALA A 93 -14.36 6.30 7.96
N GLN A 94 -14.81 7.53 7.68
CA GLN A 94 -16.19 7.96 7.94
C GLN A 94 -17.19 7.26 7.00
N ILE A 95 -16.88 7.21 5.70
CA ILE A 95 -17.72 6.51 4.70
C ILE A 95 -17.84 5.03 5.05
N MET A 96 -16.72 4.39 5.41
CA MET A 96 -16.73 2.97 5.79
C MET A 96 -17.50 2.70 7.09
N ALA A 97 -17.47 3.62 8.06
CA ALA A 97 -18.26 3.51 9.28
C ALA A 97 -19.76 3.58 8.99
N GLU A 98 -20.20 4.53 8.16
CA GLU A 98 -21.60 4.66 7.73
C GLU A 98 -22.06 3.43 6.94
N LYS A 99 -21.24 2.96 6.01
CA LYS A 99 -21.54 1.75 5.21
C LYS A 99 -21.68 0.49 6.05
N LEU A 100 -20.85 0.35 7.08
CA LEU A 100 -20.94 -0.74 8.05
C LEU A 100 -22.19 -0.61 8.92
N ALA A 101 -22.53 0.61 9.36
CA ALA A 101 -23.77 0.85 10.10
C ALA A 101 -25.01 0.46 9.26
N GLU A 102 -25.08 0.90 8.00
CA GLU A 102 -26.16 0.51 7.09
C GLU A 102 -26.22 -1.02 6.88
N ALA A 103 -25.08 -1.71 6.82
CA ALA A 103 -25.06 -3.17 6.67
C ALA A 103 -25.64 -3.88 7.91
N LEU A 104 -25.34 -3.37 9.11
CA LEU A 104 -25.89 -3.89 10.36
C LEU A 104 -27.39 -3.60 10.48
N GLU A 105 -27.84 -2.43 10.04
CA GLU A 105 -29.28 -2.08 10.00
C GLU A 105 -30.07 -2.95 9.01
N ARG A 106 -29.46 -3.36 7.89
CA ARG A 106 -30.02 -4.36 6.97
C ARG A 106 -30.07 -5.78 7.56
N GLY A 107 -29.52 -6.01 8.75
CA GLY A 107 -29.55 -7.30 9.44
C GLY A 107 -28.39 -8.24 9.11
N TRP A 108 -27.27 -7.73 8.57
CA TRP A 108 -26.07 -8.56 8.42
C TRP A 108 -25.49 -8.94 9.78
N HIS A 109 -25.05 -10.19 9.93
CA HIS A 109 -24.40 -10.63 11.16
C HIS A 109 -23.08 -9.87 11.40
N PHE A 110 -22.86 -9.41 12.64
CA PHE A 110 -21.79 -8.47 12.98
C PHE A 110 -20.38 -8.97 12.61
N ARG A 111 -20.10 -10.28 12.76
CA ARG A 111 -18.81 -10.87 12.33
C ARG A 111 -18.62 -10.81 10.82
N ARG A 112 -19.64 -11.16 10.05
CA ARG A 112 -19.60 -11.09 8.58
C ARG A 112 -19.41 -9.65 8.11
N ALA A 113 -20.15 -8.72 8.68
CA ALA A 113 -20.06 -7.30 8.34
C ALA A 113 -18.68 -6.72 8.71
N GLY A 114 -18.15 -7.06 9.88
CA GLY A 114 -16.81 -6.68 10.34
C GLY A 114 -15.70 -7.18 9.40
N HIS A 115 -15.60 -8.49 9.19
CA HIS A 115 -14.57 -9.07 8.31
C HIS A 115 -14.69 -8.59 6.85
N SER A 116 -15.91 -8.45 6.32
CA SER A 116 -16.15 -7.91 4.98
C SER A 116 -15.62 -6.48 4.84
N THR A 117 -15.84 -5.65 5.86
CA THR A 117 -15.38 -4.25 5.85
C THR A 117 -13.86 -4.16 5.95
N VAL A 118 -13.24 -4.91 6.85
CA VAL A 118 -11.77 -4.94 6.98
C VAL A 118 -11.13 -5.41 5.67
N ARG A 119 -11.64 -6.49 5.07
CA ARG A 119 -11.12 -7.00 3.79
C ARG A 119 -11.23 -5.96 2.67
N ARG A 120 -12.35 -5.24 2.58
CA ARG A 120 -12.53 -4.16 1.58
C ARG A 120 -11.51 -3.04 1.77
N ILE A 121 -11.23 -2.64 3.02
CA ILE A 121 -10.28 -1.57 3.34
C ILE A 121 -8.85 -2.01 2.98
N MET A 122 -8.47 -3.24 3.32
CA MET A 122 -7.15 -3.79 2.98
C MET A 122 -6.99 -3.95 1.46
N GLN A 123 -8.02 -4.40 0.75
CA GLN A 123 -8.01 -4.49 -0.73
C GLN A 123 -7.85 -3.13 -1.41
N ALA A 124 -8.32 -2.06 -0.80
CA ALA A 124 -8.12 -0.70 -1.30
C ALA A 124 -6.69 -0.17 -1.09
N GLY A 125 -5.80 -0.95 -0.47
CA GLY A 125 -4.39 -0.60 -0.25
C GLY A 125 -4.10 0.09 1.08
N ALA A 126 -5.01 0.04 2.06
CA ALA A 126 -4.71 0.56 3.39
C ALA A 126 -3.54 -0.21 4.04
N LYS A 127 -2.67 0.49 4.77
CA LYS A 127 -1.55 -0.14 5.51
C LYS A 127 -2.04 -0.95 6.72
N GLY A 128 -3.21 -0.59 7.23
CA GLY A 128 -3.92 -1.34 8.25
C GLY A 128 -5.26 -0.72 8.60
N CYS A 129 -6.08 -1.52 9.26
CA CYS A 129 -7.45 -1.19 9.62
C CYS A 129 -7.83 -1.81 10.97
N GLN A 130 -8.61 -1.07 11.75
CA GLN A 130 -9.25 -1.56 12.96
C GLN A 130 -10.72 -1.14 12.97
N VAL A 131 -11.62 -2.11 12.96
CA VAL A 131 -13.06 -1.93 13.12
C VAL A 131 -13.46 -2.38 14.52
N ILE A 132 -14.20 -1.54 15.24
CA ILE A 132 -14.66 -1.80 16.60
C ILE A 132 -16.18 -1.66 16.61
N LEU A 133 -16.87 -2.72 17.03
CA LEU A 133 -18.32 -2.74 17.22
C LEU A 133 -18.61 -2.85 18.71
N ALA A 134 -19.34 -1.89 19.27
CA ALA A 134 -19.62 -1.82 20.71
C ALA A 134 -21.13 -1.63 20.96
N GLY A 135 -21.76 -2.58 21.65
CA GLY A 135 -23.19 -2.54 21.92
C GLY A 135 -23.78 -3.91 22.27
N LYS A 136 -25.09 -4.07 22.05
CA LYS A 136 -25.79 -5.35 22.21
C LYS A 136 -25.62 -6.20 20.95
N LEU A 137 -24.59 -7.04 20.92
CA LEU A 137 -24.24 -7.85 19.73
C LEU A 137 -25.03 -9.17 19.64
N THR A 138 -25.02 -9.98 20.69
CA THR A 138 -25.63 -11.33 20.69
C THR A 138 -26.60 -11.53 21.85
N GLY A 139 -26.50 -10.74 22.90
CA GLY A 139 -27.39 -10.81 24.06
C GLY A 139 -27.65 -9.41 24.64
N GLU A 140 -28.28 -9.38 25.81
CA GLU A 140 -28.70 -8.12 26.44
C GLU A 140 -27.55 -7.30 27.03
N ARG A 141 -26.44 -7.98 27.38
CA ARG A 141 -25.24 -7.33 27.92
C ARG A 141 -24.41 -6.67 26.81
N HIS A 142 -23.86 -5.50 27.11
CA HIS A 142 -22.92 -4.81 26.24
C HIS A 142 -21.67 -5.66 26.01
N ARG A 143 -21.26 -5.79 24.75
CA ARG A 143 -20.02 -6.44 24.33
C ARG A 143 -19.32 -5.56 23.29
N THR A 144 -18.00 -5.69 23.24
CA THR A 144 -17.16 -4.99 22.25
C THR A 144 -16.34 -6.01 21.47
N GLU A 145 -16.55 -6.07 20.17
CA GLU A 145 -15.80 -6.91 19.25
C GLU A 145 -14.84 -6.02 18.43
N LYS A 146 -13.60 -6.46 18.25
CA LYS A 146 -12.59 -5.74 17.47
C LYS A 146 -12.11 -6.63 16.32
N PHE A 147 -12.10 -6.10 15.11
CA PHE A 147 -11.54 -6.73 13.93
C PHE A 147 -10.35 -5.89 13.47
N THR A 148 -9.15 -6.45 13.52
CA THR A 148 -7.89 -5.75 13.22
C THR A 148 -7.13 -6.51 12.15
N GLU A 149 -6.61 -5.79 11.16
CA GLU A 149 -5.75 -6.33 10.11
C GLU A 149 -4.71 -5.29 9.70
N GLY A 150 -3.50 -5.73 9.36
CA GLY A 150 -2.38 -4.84 9.02
C GLY A 150 -1.82 -4.05 10.22
N HIS A 151 -1.21 -2.90 9.93
CA HIS A 151 -0.56 -2.06 10.94
C HIS A 151 -1.48 -0.95 11.46
N VAL A 152 -1.62 -0.87 12.79
CA VAL A 152 -2.43 0.14 13.46
C VAL A 152 -1.63 0.77 14.60
N LYS A 153 -1.54 2.10 14.60
CA LYS A 153 -0.89 2.85 15.69
C LYS A 153 -1.93 3.34 16.69
N TYR A 154 -1.64 3.18 17.98
CA TYR A 154 -2.55 3.54 19.07
C TYR A 154 -2.19 4.87 19.74
N CYS A 155 -0.90 5.22 19.77
CA CYS A 155 -0.37 6.31 20.59
C CYS A 155 0.53 7.26 19.77
N GLY A 156 0.76 8.46 20.31
CA GLY A 156 1.67 9.46 19.74
C GLY A 156 1.03 10.39 18.71
N GLU A 157 1.80 11.39 18.27
CA GLU A 157 1.33 12.36 17.27
C GLU A 157 1.08 11.71 15.90
N ILE A 158 1.90 10.71 15.56
CA ILE A 158 1.76 9.86 14.37
C ILE A 158 0.34 9.28 14.30
N ALA A 159 -0.24 8.84 15.42
CA ALA A 159 -1.58 8.27 15.42
C ALA A 159 -2.66 9.31 15.06
N LYS A 160 -2.43 10.62 15.26
CA LYS A 160 -3.37 11.67 14.85
C LYS A 160 -3.20 12.05 13.39
N GLU A 161 -1.97 12.05 12.88
CA GLU A 161 -1.67 12.45 11.50
C GLU A 161 -1.97 11.35 10.48
N VAL A 162 -1.60 10.12 10.82
CA VAL A 162 -1.60 8.98 9.90
C VAL A 162 -2.91 8.18 9.94
N MET A 163 -3.57 8.11 11.12
CA MET A 163 -4.81 7.36 11.25
C MET A 163 -6.01 8.26 10.99
N ASP A 164 -6.87 7.83 10.08
CA ASP A 164 -8.21 8.37 9.94
C ASP A 164 -9.19 7.60 10.84
N VAL A 165 -10.15 8.29 11.44
CA VAL A 165 -11.12 7.70 12.38
C VAL A 165 -12.54 8.14 12.04
N GLY A 166 -13.40 7.16 11.77
CA GLY A 166 -14.82 7.35 11.52
C GLY A 166 -15.67 6.77 12.64
N TYR A 167 -16.79 7.43 12.90
CA TYR A 167 -17.80 6.98 13.87
C TYR A 167 -19.18 6.98 13.22
N ALA A 168 -19.94 5.93 13.46
CA ALA A 168 -21.33 5.82 13.06
C ALA A 168 -22.13 5.05 14.11
N ASN A 169 -23.43 5.33 14.17
CA ASN A 169 -24.36 4.65 15.06
C ASN A 169 -25.34 3.85 14.21
N ALA A 170 -25.39 2.54 14.40
CA ALA A 170 -26.38 1.67 13.78
C ALA A 170 -27.59 1.54 14.70
N LYS A 171 -28.79 1.84 14.19
CA LYS A 171 -30.04 1.72 14.94
C LYS A 171 -30.71 0.39 14.61
N LEU A 172 -30.60 -0.58 15.51
CA LEU A 172 -31.27 -1.87 15.39
C LEU A 172 -32.49 -1.94 16.31
N LYS A 173 -33.39 -2.89 16.07
CA LYS A 173 -34.54 -3.18 16.94
C LYS A 173 -34.19 -3.31 18.44
N PRO A 174 -33.13 -4.06 18.85
CA PRO A 174 -32.77 -4.18 20.27
C PRO A 174 -32.10 -2.94 20.88
N GLY A 175 -31.71 -1.94 20.07
CA GLY A 175 -31.05 -0.73 20.52
C GLY A 175 -29.99 -0.20 19.55
N VAL A 176 -29.11 0.67 20.06
CA VAL A 176 -28.05 1.31 19.28
C VAL A 176 -26.75 0.52 19.39
N LEU A 177 -26.10 0.30 18.26
CA LEU A 177 -24.77 -0.30 18.16
C LEU A 177 -23.77 0.76 17.66
N GLY A 178 -22.70 0.97 18.42
CA GLY A 178 -21.62 1.90 18.04
C GLY A 178 -20.64 1.24 17.09
N VAL A 179 -20.37 1.93 15.98
CA VAL A 179 -19.40 1.52 14.96
C VAL A 179 -18.26 2.53 14.95
N LYS A 180 -17.04 2.05 15.20
CA LYS A 180 -15.82 2.86 15.10
C LYS A 180 -14.86 2.20 14.12
N VAL A 181 -14.44 2.94 13.10
CA VAL A 181 -13.49 2.47 12.09
C VAL A 181 -12.24 3.33 12.16
N ARG A 182 -11.07 2.70 12.19
CA ARG A 182 -9.76 3.37 12.14
C ARG A 182 -8.98 2.82 10.96
N ILE A 183 -8.52 3.69 10.08
CA ILE A 183 -7.80 3.32 8.86
C ILE A 183 -6.45 4.01 8.86
N MET A 184 -5.38 3.25 8.60
CA MET A 184 -4.05 3.79 8.36
C MET A 184 -3.92 4.09 6.86
N LYS A 185 -3.70 5.37 6.51
CA LYS A 185 -3.60 5.77 5.09
C LYS A 185 -2.45 5.07 4.38
N PRO A 186 -2.58 4.76 3.07
CA PRO A 186 -1.49 4.21 2.27
C PRO A 186 -0.30 5.17 2.25
N GLY A 187 0.93 4.61 2.20
CA GLY A 187 2.15 5.41 2.08
C GLY A 187 2.57 6.19 3.33
N SER A 188 1.91 5.96 4.47
CA SER A 188 2.25 6.63 5.72
C SER A 188 3.60 6.12 6.25
N LYS A 189 4.60 7.00 6.23
CA LYS A 189 5.94 6.75 6.75
C LYS A 189 5.94 6.89 8.26
N LEU A 190 6.43 5.86 8.93
CA LEU A 190 6.69 5.94 10.36
C LEU A 190 8.06 6.59 10.58
N PRO A 191 8.29 7.30 11.70
CA PRO A 191 9.62 7.84 12.01
C PRO A 191 10.69 6.75 12.12
N ASP A 192 10.29 5.53 12.51
CA ASP A 192 11.15 4.36 12.60
C ASP A 192 11.54 3.79 11.22
N GLU A 193 10.82 4.18 10.14
CA GLU A 193 11.05 3.68 8.78
C GLU A 193 12.11 4.54 8.07
N ILE A 194 13.37 4.16 8.25
CA ILE A 194 14.51 4.80 7.57
C ILE A 194 14.72 4.11 6.22
N SER A 195 14.64 4.88 5.13
CA SER A 195 15.00 4.40 3.79
C SER A 195 16.47 4.69 3.50
N TYR A 196 17.32 3.67 3.59
CA TYR A 196 18.71 3.78 3.13
C TYR A 196 18.74 3.76 1.61
N LYS A 197 19.24 4.83 0.98
CA LYS A 197 19.61 4.79 -0.44
C LYS A 197 21.00 4.19 -0.52
N LEU A 198 21.11 2.88 -0.76
CA LEU A 198 22.40 2.26 -1.04
C LEU A 198 22.92 2.85 -2.36
N ASN A 199 24.04 3.57 -2.30
CA ASN A 199 24.66 4.23 -3.44
C ASN A 199 25.53 3.23 -4.23
N VAL A 200 24.94 2.10 -4.63
CA VAL A 200 25.65 1.00 -5.33
C VAL A 200 26.25 1.44 -6.68
N LYS A 201 25.79 2.57 -7.23
CA LYS A 201 26.28 3.10 -8.52
C LYS A 201 27.65 3.75 -8.45
N GLU A 202 28.15 4.12 -7.27
CA GLU A 202 29.47 4.75 -7.14
C GLU A 202 30.58 3.72 -6.98
N GLU A 203 30.33 2.60 -6.31
CA GLU A 203 31.32 1.53 -6.11
C GLU A 203 31.64 0.81 -7.43
N ILE A 204 30.64 0.43 -8.23
CA ILE A 204 30.86 -0.22 -9.54
C ILE A 204 31.62 0.71 -10.51
N LYS A 205 31.43 2.04 -10.40
CA LYS A 205 32.18 3.02 -11.20
C LYS A 205 33.60 3.27 -10.68
N GLN A 206 33.85 3.01 -9.41
CA GLN A 206 35.18 3.10 -8.82
C GLN A 206 35.98 1.84 -9.14
N GLU A 207 35.40 0.66 -9.02
CA GLU A 207 36.02 -0.61 -9.44
C GLU A 207 36.37 -0.60 -10.93
N ALA A 208 35.44 -0.19 -11.80
CA ALA A 208 35.70 -0.05 -13.23
C ALA A 208 36.72 1.06 -13.59
N LYS A 209 37.01 2.00 -12.67
CA LYS A 209 38.06 3.03 -12.86
C LYS A 209 39.40 2.63 -12.24
N VAL A 210 39.40 1.77 -11.24
CA VAL A 210 40.60 1.24 -10.57
C VAL A 210 41.26 0.18 -11.46
N GLU A 211 40.48 -0.63 -12.18
CA GLU A 211 41.03 -1.60 -13.15
C GLU A 211 41.70 -0.95 -14.38
N ILE A 212 41.39 0.32 -14.69
CA ILE A 212 41.92 1.01 -15.88
C ILE A 212 43.27 1.74 -15.59
N LYS A 213 43.84 1.63 -14.38
CA LYS A 213 45.12 2.29 -14.06
C LYS A 213 46.16 1.33 -13.47
N GLN A 214 46.85 0.59 -14.35
CA GLN A 214 48.29 0.37 -14.26
C GLN A 214 48.91 0.23 -15.68
N PRO A 215 50.20 0.61 -15.85
CA PRO A 215 50.78 1.11 -17.10
C PRO A 215 51.37 0.02 -18.01
N GLU A 216 51.57 0.37 -19.29
CA GLU A 216 52.14 -0.49 -20.33
C GLU A 216 53.53 -1.06 -19.96
N LEU A 217 53.64 -2.40 -19.97
CA LEU A 217 54.87 -3.15 -20.23
C LEU A 217 54.51 -4.35 -21.11
N LYS A 218 55.27 -4.53 -22.20
CA LYS A 218 54.97 -5.40 -23.35
C LYS A 218 55.03 -6.91 -23.01
N LEU A 219 54.12 -7.65 -23.66
CA LEU A 219 54.17 -9.07 -24.06
C LEU A 219 54.13 -10.13 -22.93
N GLU A 220 52.98 -10.81 -22.79
CA GLU A 220 52.82 -12.24 -23.13
C GLU A 220 51.34 -12.65 -23.04
N LYS A 221 50.79 -13.16 -24.15
CA LYS A 221 49.55 -13.94 -24.13
C LYS A 221 49.83 -15.26 -23.39
N LYS A 222 49.36 -15.39 -22.15
CA LYS A 222 49.16 -16.70 -21.52
C LYS A 222 47.70 -16.82 -21.09
N THR A 223 46.94 -17.40 -22.00
CA THR A 223 45.67 -18.04 -21.77
C THR A 223 45.83 -19.16 -20.74
N ASP A 224 45.17 -19.06 -19.58
CA ASP A 224 45.11 -20.15 -18.61
C ASP A 224 44.10 -21.23 -19.05
N ILE A 225 44.49 -21.97 -20.08
CA ILE A 225 43.78 -23.15 -20.62
C ILE A 225 43.99 -24.38 -19.72
N LYS A 226 44.79 -24.29 -18.66
CA LYS A 226 45.30 -25.46 -17.91
C LYS A 226 44.38 -26.01 -16.83
N HIS A 227 43.36 -25.28 -16.39
CA HIS A 227 42.43 -25.74 -15.34
C HIS A 227 41.15 -26.38 -15.90
N ILE A 228 40.73 -26.05 -17.13
CA ILE A 228 39.51 -26.61 -17.74
C ILE A 228 39.74 -28.06 -18.23
N THR A 229 40.97 -28.42 -18.58
CA THR A 229 41.33 -29.78 -19.06
C THR A 229 41.42 -30.85 -17.97
N LYS A 230 41.35 -30.47 -16.68
CA LYS A 230 41.44 -31.42 -15.56
C LYS A 230 40.08 -31.99 -15.15
N ILE A 231 38.98 -31.52 -15.73
CA ILE A 231 37.63 -32.03 -15.41
C ILE A 231 37.34 -33.26 -16.28
N PRO A 232 37.15 -34.46 -15.69
CA PRO A 232 36.75 -35.63 -16.46
C PRO A 232 35.37 -35.38 -17.11
N GLY A 233 35.29 -35.54 -18.43
CA GLY A 233 34.06 -35.31 -19.21
C GLY A 233 34.11 -34.10 -20.16
N ILE A 234 35.12 -33.23 -20.07
CA ILE A 234 35.36 -32.16 -21.05
C ILE A 234 36.40 -32.62 -22.07
N GLY A 235 35.94 -33.20 -23.17
CA GLY A 235 36.79 -33.54 -24.31
C GLY A 235 37.16 -32.31 -25.16
N PRO A 236 38.15 -32.43 -26.06
CA PRO A 236 38.60 -31.32 -26.93
C PRO A 236 37.49 -30.75 -27.84
N SER A 237 36.47 -31.55 -28.15
CA SER A 237 35.29 -31.10 -28.90
C SER A 237 34.34 -30.19 -28.12
N VAL A 238 34.31 -30.30 -26.79
CA VAL A 238 33.48 -29.46 -25.91
C VAL A 238 34.21 -28.14 -25.61
N LEU A 239 35.55 -28.18 -25.47
CA LEU A 239 36.40 -26.99 -25.31
C LEU A 239 36.21 -25.99 -26.46
N LYS A 240 36.28 -26.46 -27.72
CA LYS A 240 36.08 -25.62 -28.90
C LYS A 240 34.68 -25.00 -29.00
N LYS A 241 33.68 -25.62 -28.36
CA LYS A 241 32.30 -25.12 -28.33
C LYS A 241 32.10 -24.08 -27.23
N LEU A 242 32.71 -24.29 -26.07
CA LEU A 242 32.75 -23.30 -24.98
C LEU A 242 33.55 -22.05 -25.40
N GLU A 243 34.64 -22.23 -26.15
CA GLU A 243 35.40 -21.13 -26.76
C GLU A 243 34.56 -20.33 -27.78
N LYS A 244 33.75 -21.00 -28.61
CA LYS A 244 32.79 -20.33 -29.52
C LYS A 244 31.71 -19.57 -28.76
N ALA A 245 31.29 -20.09 -27.61
CA ALA A 245 30.33 -19.43 -26.71
C ALA A 245 30.96 -18.33 -25.84
N LYS A 246 32.27 -18.05 -25.99
CA LYS A 246 33.06 -17.07 -25.21
C LYS A 246 33.08 -17.33 -23.69
N ILE A 247 32.80 -18.56 -23.25
CA ILE A 247 32.87 -18.94 -21.84
C ILE A 247 34.32 -19.30 -21.54
N THR A 248 34.99 -18.50 -20.72
CA THR A 248 36.45 -18.61 -20.50
C THR A 248 36.86 -18.76 -19.04
N SER A 249 35.94 -18.56 -18.08
CA SER A 249 36.22 -18.71 -16.65
C SER A 249 35.44 -19.86 -16.00
N LEU A 250 35.99 -20.45 -14.94
CA LEU A 250 35.33 -21.47 -14.12
C LEU A 250 34.11 -20.90 -13.37
N GLU A 251 34.13 -19.62 -13.06
CA GLU A 251 33.05 -18.90 -12.38
C GLU A 251 31.81 -18.76 -13.29
N GLU A 252 32.01 -18.51 -14.60
CA GLU A 252 30.92 -18.45 -15.59
C GLU A 252 30.21 -19.81 -15.75
N LEU A 253 30.96 -20.92 -15.68
CA LEU A 253 30.38 -22.28 -15.75
C LEU A 253 29.60 -22.68 -14.50
N TYR A 254 29.92 -22.10 -13.34
CA TYR A 254 29.23 -22.36 -12.08
C TYR A 254 27.85 -21.71 -12.01
N VAL A 255 27.69 -20.53 -12.61
CA VAL A 255 26.44 -19.77 -12.60
C VAL A 255 25.39 -20.35 -13.56
N MET A 256 25.81 -21.13 -14.55
CA MET A 256 24.93 -21.73 -15.55
C MET A 256 24.19 -22.97 -15.02
N ASN A 257 22.87 -22.99 -15.23
CA ASN A 257 22.05 -24.15 -14.91
C ASN A 257 22.09 -25.18 -16.05
N LEU A 258 21.54 -26.38 -15.81
CA LEU A 258 21.48 -27.46 -16.80
C LEU A 258 20.86 -27.00 -18.13
N ASP A 259 19.83 -26.16 -18.06
CA ASP A 259 19.11 -25.65 -19.23
C ASP A 259 19.98 -24.69 -20.08
N ASP A 260 20.85 -23.91 -19.43
CA ASP A 260 21.76 -22.97 -20.09
C ASP A 260 22.89 -23.70 -20.82
N LEU A 261 23.34 -24.84 -20.27
CA LEU A 261 24.34 -25.71 -20.90
C LEU A 261 23.77 -26.49 -22.08
N ILE A 262 22.49 -26.84 -22.05
CA ILE A 262 21.80 -27.52 -23.15
C ILE A 262 21.53 -26.55 -24.31
N ALA A 263 21.34 -25.25 -24.02
CA ALA A 263 21.15 -24.22 -25.03
C ALA A 263 22.41 -23.95 -25.89
N ILE A 264 23.59 -24.45 -25.48
CA ILE A 264 24.81 -24.36 -26.27
C ILE A 264 24.79 -25.43 -27.36
N ASP A 265 24.90 -24.98 -28.62
CA ASP A 265 24.78 -25.83 -29.80
C ASP A 265 25.66 -27.11 -29.75
N GLY A 266 24.98 -28.24 -29.61
CA GLY A 266 25.56 -29.58 -29.67
C GLY A 266 26.24 -30.05 -28.39
N ILE A 267 25.84 -29.55 -27.21
CA ILE A 267 26.04 -30.23 -25.92
C ILE A 267 24.80 -31.11 -25.68
N GLY A 268 24.99 -32.41 -25.47
CA GLY A 268 23.88 -33.33 -25.16
C GLY A 268 23.54 -33.36 -23.68
N ASN A 269 22.30 -33.72 -23.33
CA ASN A 269 21.82 -33.75 -21.93
C ASN A 269 22.74 -34.57 -21.01
N LYS A 270 23.22 -35.73 -21.49
CA LYS A 270 24.13 -36.60 -20.71
C LYS A 270 25.49 -35.95 -20.42
N THR A 271 26.01 -35.13 -21.32
CA THR A 271 27.28 -34.41 -21.13
C THR A 271 27.10 -33.20 -20.20
N ALA A 272 25.98 -32.49 -20.29
CA ALA A 272 25.66 -31.38 -19.38
C ALA A 272 25.49 -31.88 -17.93
N GLU A 273 24.80 -33.00 -17.72
CA GLU A 273 24.65 -33.62 -16.40
C GLU A 273 26.00 -34.04 -15.79
N LEU A 274 26.90 -34.60 -16.59
CA LEU A 274 28.24 -34.99 -16.12
C LEU A 274 29.08 -33.79 -15.70
N ILE A 275 28.99 -32.66 -16.43
CA ILE A 275 29.68 -31.42 -16.10
C ILE A 275 29.18 -30.87 -14.75
N VAL A 276 27.87 -30.75 -14.57
CA VAL A 276 27.27 -30.26 -13.31
C VAL A 276 27.60 -31.18 -12.13
N LYS A 277 27.56 -32.50 -12.34
CA LYS A 277 27.88 -33.49 -11.29
C LYS A 277 29.34 -33.41 -10.85
N ASN A 278 30.27 -33.14 -11.78
CA ASN A 278 31.69 -33.06 -11.47
C ASN A 278 32.08 -31.69 -10.87
N ILE A 279 31.41 -30.61 -11.26
CA ILE A 279 31.56 -29.30 -10.59
C ILE A 279 31.12 -29.38 -9.12
N ARG A 280 30.00 -30.06 -8.83
CA ARG A 280 29.54 -30.26 -7.44
C ARG A 280 30.54 -31.05 -6.59
N LYS A 281 31.14 -32.11 -7.14
CA LYS A 281 32.17 -32.89 -6.44
C LYS A 281 33.43 -32.08 -6.12
N LEU A 282 33.88 -31.23 -7.05
CA LEU A 282 35.04 -30.37 -6.82
C LEU A 282 34.80 -29.31 -5.73
N LEU A 283 33.56 -28.87 -5.54
CA LEU A 283 33.19 -27.94 -4.47
C LEU A 283 33.17 -28.62 -3.09
N GLU A 284 32.71 -29.87 -3.01
CA GLU A 284 32.74 -30.66 -1.77
C GLU A 284 34.19 -30.89 -1.29
N GLU A 285 35.11 -31.22 -2.20
CA GLU A 285 36.54 -31.38 -1.90
C GLU A 285 37.25 -30.05 -1.54
N GLY A 286 36.76 -28.91 -2.04
CA GLY A 286 37.28 -27.59 -1.68
C GLY A 286 36.94 -27.18 -0.25
N THR A 287 35.73 -27.49 0.22
CA THR A 287 35.26 -27.12 1.57
C THR A 287 35.92 -27.89 2.71
N GLU A 288 36.47 -29.07 2.45
CA GLU A 288 37.20 -29.84 3.47
C GLU A 288 38.59 -29.26 3.76
N ASN A 289 39.25 -28.66 2.76
CA ASN A 289 40.61 -28.10 2.90
C ASN A 289 40.64 -26.77 3.65
N ASP A 290 39.59 -25.95 3.57
CA ASP A 290 39.47 -24.68 4.31
C ASP A 290 39.13 -24.88 5.80
N SER A 291 38.79 -26.11 6.22
CA SER A 291 38.47 -26.46 7.61
C SER A 291 39.69 -26.89 8.46
N GLN A 292 40.86 -27.06 7.83
CA GLN A 292 42.10 -27.48 8.50
C GLN A 292 43.25 -26.45 8.43
N SER A 293 42.99 -25.23 7.96
CA SER A 293 43.96 -24.11 7.94
C SER A 293 43.59 -23.00 8.92
#